data_AF-A0A7J9RTA6-F1
#
_entry.id   AF-A0A7J9RTA6-F1
#
_cell.length_a   1.000
_cell.length_b   1.000
_cell.length_c   1.000
_cell.angle_alpha   90.00
_cell.angle_beta   90.00
_cell.angle_gamma   90.00
#
_symmetry.space_group_name_H-M   'P 1'
#
loop_
_entity.id
_entity.type
_entity.pdbx_description
1 polymer ?
#
loop_
_entity_poly.entity_id
_entity_poly.type
_entity_poly.pdbx_seq_one_letter_code
_entity_poly.pdbx_strand_id
1 'polypeptide(L)'
;MGGADLFLSLILSFSNASVRPLFYSELSIIGLEPLTILLYSSIFIFLSGLFNFVKNYKYTYNYPLTTRIVLALSGRRITVREFLNSKFLFPLTQIDEKNGVITLRTTFSVEEDDAEWRKKFKEYVEKGLIKEDDYIWVMWGVPVIPFITLGYFISLIVGLPI
;
A
#
# COMPACT_ATOMS: atom_id res chain seq x y z
N MET A 1 9.98 -3.08 0.32
CA MET A 1 10.21 -4.12 1.33
C MET A 1 11.09 -3.52 2.41
N GLY A 2 10.67 -3.61 3.67
CA GLY A 2 11.40 -3.11 4.83
C GLY A 2 12.23 -4.20 5.50
N GLY A 3 12.92 -3.85 6.60
CA GLY A 3 13.72 -4.80 7.38
C GLY A 3 12.90 -5.99 7.93
N ALA A 4 11.64 -5.75 8.31
CA ALA A 4 10.73 -6.79 8.79
C ALA A 4 10.43 -7.86 7.71
N ASP A 5 10.30 -7.45 6.45
CA ASP A 5 10.05 -8.38 5.33
C ASP A 5 11.26 -9.30 5.10
N LEU A 6 12.47 -8.78 5.36
CA LEU A 6 13.73 -9.51 5.28
C LEU A 6 13.82 -10.58 6.38
N PHE A 7 13.47 -10.23 7.62
CA PHE A 7 13.39 -11.21 8.71
C PHE A 7 12.33 -12.27 8.48
N LEU A 8 11.16 -11.88 7.97
CA LEU A 8 10.11 -12.84 7.61
C LEU A 8 10.61 -13.81 6.52
N SER A 9 11.31 -13.30 5.50
CA SER A 9 11.94 -14.15 4.49
C SER A 9 12.95 -15.11 5.09
N LEU A 10 13.79 -14.68 6.03
CA LEU A 10 14.76 -15.55 6.70
C LEU A 10 14.09 -16.64 7.54
N ILE A 11 13.04 -16.28 8.29
CA ILE A 11 12.25 -17.26 9.07
C ILE A 11 11.63 -18.29 8.13
N LEU A 12 11.03 -17.84 7.02
CA LEU A 12 10.48 -18.74 6.00
C LEU A 12 11.55 -19.65 5.39
N SER A 13 12.76 -19.12 5.12
CA SER A 13 13.89 -19.92 4.65
C SER A 13 14.30 -21.02 5.62
N PHE A 14 14.32 -20.74 6.92
CA PHE A 14 14.71 -21.74 7.92
C PHE A 14 13.59 -22.71 8.25
N SER A 15 12.34 -22.25 8.29
CA SER A 15 11.19 -23.09 8.66
C SER A 15 10.70 -23.97 7.51
N ASN A 16 10.70 -23.46 6.28
CA ASN A 16 10.19 -24.14 5.09
C ASN A 16 11.19 -23.98 3.93
N ALA A 17 12.44 -24.40 4.16
CA ALA A 17 13.48 -24.34 3.14
C ALA A 17 13.02 -25.03 1.85
N SER A 18 12.39 -26.20 1.97
CA SER A 18 11.83 -26.95 0.85
C SER A 18 10.37 -27.30 1.09
N VAL A 19 9.55 -27.15 0.06
CA VAL A 19 8.15 -27.56 0.06
C VAL A 19 7.92 -28.43 -1.17
N ARG A 20 6.98 -29.38 -1.06
CA ARG A 20 6.47 -30.16 -2.19
C ARG A 20 5.11 -29.60 -2.61
N PRO A 21 5.08 -28.67 -3.58
CA PRO A 21 3.82 -28.11 -4.07
C PRO A 21 3.01 -29.14 -4.88
N LEU A 22 1.72 -28.87 -5.06
CA LEU A 22 0.80 -29.79 -5.74
C LEU A 22 1.05 -29.92 -7.25
N PHE A 23 1.50 -28.85 -7.91
CA PHE A 23 1.69 -28.83 -9.37
C PHE A 23 3.16 -28.90 -9.80
N TYR A 24 3.99 -27.89 -9.50
CA TYR A 24 5.36 -27.78 -10.01
C TYR A 24 6.41 -27.89 -8.89
N SER A 25 6.95 -29.10 -8.68
CA SER A 25 7.79 -29.39 -7.51
C SER A 25 9.28 -29.12 -7.65
N GLU A 26 9.82 -29.01 -8.87
CA GLU A 26 11.27 -29.14 -9.11
C GLU A 26 12.13 -28.11 -8.37
N LEU A 27 11.73 -26.84 -8.33
CA LEU A 27 12.53 -25.78 -7.71
C LEU A 27 12.21 -25.53 -6.25
N SER A 28 10.99 -25.86 -5.82
CA SER A 28 10.59 -25.77 -4.41
C SER A 28 11.33 -26.81 -3.56
N ILE A 29 11.80 -27.91 -4.16
CA ILE A 29 12.66 -28.92 -3.52
C ILE A 29 14.09 -28.40 -3.27
N ILE A 30 14.59 -27.45 -4.07
CA ILE A 30 16.00 -26.99 -4.05
C ILE A 30 16.31 -26.01 -2.90
N GLY A 31 15.30 -25.51 -2.19
CA GLY A 31 15.52 -24.50 -1.15
C GLY A 31 15.00 -23.10 -1.49
N LEU A 32 14.35 -22.93 -2.64
CA LEU A 32 14.02 -21.61 -3.22
C LEU A 32 12.58 -21.15 -2.93
N GLU A 33 11.89 -21.82 -2.01
CA GLU A 33 10.53 -21.48 -1.62
C GLU A 33 10.39 -20.01 -1.16
N PRO A 34 11.29 -19.44 -0.33
CA PRO A 34 11.21 -18.04 0.09
C PRO A 34 11.23 -17.06 -1.09
N LEU A 35 12.06 -17.31 -2.10
CA LEU A 35 12.11 -16.47 -3.31
C LEU A 35 10.81 -16.59 -4.12
N THR A 36 10.24 -17.80 -4.19
CA THR A 36 8.96 -18.07 -4.84
C THR A 36 7.83 -17.29 -4.17
N ILE A 37 7.78 -17.31 -2.84
CA ILE A 37 6.83 -16.54 -2.03
C ILE A 37 6.98 -15.05 -2.31
N LEU A 38 8.20 -14.52 -2.28
CA LEU A 38 8.47 -13.09 -2.53
C LEU A 38 8.08 -12.68 -3.96
N LEU A 39 8.31 -13.55 -4.94
CA LEU A 39 7.90 -13.33 -6.32
C LEU A 39 6.37 -13.20 -6.43
N TYR A 40 5.62 -14.17 -5.89
CA TYR A 40 4.15 -14.12 -5.90
C TYR A 40 3.62 -12.90 -5.14
N SER A 41 4.21 -12.59 -3.99
CA SER A 41 3.86 -11.39 -3.21
C SER A 41 4.03 -10.12 -4.02
N SER A 42 5.15 -10.00 -4.74
CA SER A 42 5.47 -8.85 -5.59
C SER A 42 4.48 -8.72 -6.75
N ILE A 43 4.07 -9.84 -7.35
CA ILE A 43 3.03 -9.86 -8.39
C ILE A 43 1.71 -9.34 -7.82
N PHE A 44 1.27 -9.80 -6.65
CA PHE A 44 0.03 -9.32 -6.04
C PHE A 44 0.08 -7.83 -5.66
N ILE A 45 1.21 -7.35 -5.14
CA ILE A 45 1.43 -5.93 -4.84
C ILE A 45 1.34 -5.11 -6.13
N PHE A 46 1.99 -5.56 -7.20
CA PHE A 46 1.94 -4.90 -8.51
C PHE A 46 0.52 -4.86 -9.07
N LEU A 47 -0.21 -5.97 -9.03
CA LEU A 47 -1.62 -6.03 -9.48
C LEU A 47 -2.53 -5.10 -8.66
N SER A 48 -2.31 -5.02 -7.34
CA SER A 48 -3.03 -4.06 -6.47
C SER A 48 -2.75 -2.61 -6.88
N GLY A 49 -1.48 -2.28 -7.15
CA GLY A 49 -1.09 -0.97 -7.67
C GLY A 49 -1.73 -0.66 -9.03
N LEU A 50 -1.78 -1.63 -9.95
CA LEU A 50 -2.40 -1.48 -11.25
C LEU A 50 -3.92 -1.27 -11.14
N PHE A 51 -4.59 -2.03 -10.28
CA PHE A 51 -6.00 -1.83 -9.98
C PHE A 51 -6.26 -0.42 -9.43
N ASN A 52 -5.42 0.03 -8.51
CA ASN A 52 -5.50 1.38 -7.95
C ASN A 52 -5.28 2.45 -9.04
N PHE A 53 -4.33 2.23 -9.95
CA PHE A 53 -4.06 3.11 -11.09
C PHE A 53 -5.29 3.27 -11.97
N VAL A 54 -5.89 2.17 -12.43
CA VAL A 54 -7.08 2.21 -13.30
C VAL A 54 -8.23 2.97 -12.62
N LYS A 55 -8.43 2.77 -11.32
CA LYS A 55 -9.50 3.42 -10.55
C LYS A 55 -9.28 4.93 -10.36
N ASN A 56 -8.05 5.36 -10.10
CA ASN A 56 -7.74 6.71 -9.65
C ASN A 56 -7.15 7.63 -10.74
N TYR A 57 -6.60 7.10 -11.83
CA TYR A 57 -5.90 7.87 -12.87
C TYR A 57 -6.76 8.95 -13.56
N LYS A 58 -8.08 8.78 -13.58
CA LYS A 58 -9.02 9.78 -14.10
C LYS A 58 -9.14 11.02 -13.22
N TYR A 59 -8.79 10.93 -11.93
CA TYR A 59 -8.90 12.04 -10.98
C TYR A 59 -7.60 12.83 -10.79
N THR A 60 -6.53 12.46 -11.49
CA THR A 60 -5.19 13.04 -11.33
C THR A 60 -4.82 14.01 -12.46
N TYR A 61 -5.77 14.41 -13.30
CA TYR A 61 -5.56 15.21 -14.52
C TYR A 61 -4.94 16.60 -14.28
N ASN A 62 -5.09 17.16 -13.07
CA ASN A 62 -4.57 18.48 -12.70
C ASN A 62 -3.07 18.48 -12.33
N TYR A 63 -2.40 17.33 -12.32
CA TYR A 63 -1.02 17.20 -11.89
C TYR A 63 -0.07 16.84 -13.05
N PRO A 64 1.24 17.19 -12.94
CA PRO A 64 2.25 16.75 -13.89
C PRO A 64 2.28 15.23 -14.06
N LEU A 65 2.69 14.74 -15.24
CA LEU A 65 2.61 13.31 -15.60
C LEU A 65 3.29 12.39 -14.57
N THR A 66 4.43 12.79 -14.01
CA THR A 66 5.17 12.02 -13.00
C THR A 66 4.37 11.89 -11.71
N THR A 67 3.88 13.01 -11.17
CA THR A 67 2.99 13.05 -10.00
C THR A 67 1.72 12.26 -10.26
N ARG A 68 1.18 12.37 -11.48
CA ARG A 68 -0.05 11.69 -11.90
C ARG A 68 0.08 10.16 -11.81
N ILE A 69 1.18 9.62 -12.31
CA ILE A 69 1.46 8.17 -12.30
C ILE A 69 1.67 7.68 -10.87
N VAL A 70 2.52 8.37 -10.10
CA VAL A 70 2.81 8.00 -8.70
C VAL A 70 1.54 8.04 -7.86
N LEU A 71 0.77 9.13 -7.92
CA LEU A 71 -0.45 9.31 -7.16
C LEU A 71 -1.53 8.28 -7.53
N ALA A 72 -1.63 7.91 -8.81
CA ALA A 72 -2.58 6.89 -9.24
C ALA A 72 -2.17 5.47 -8.81
N LEU A 73 -0.88 5.16 -8.77
CA LEU A 73 -0.38 3.85 -8.32
C LEU A 73 -0.49 3.69 -6.80
N SER A 74 -0.02 4.67 -6.03
CA SER A 74 0.11 4.55 -4.56
C SER A 74 -1.00 5.23 -3.76
N GLY A 75 -1.58 6.30 -4.29
CA GLY A 75 -2.59 7.10 -3.62
C GLY A 75 -4.01 6.62 -3.87
N ARG A 76 -4.91 6.91 -2.93
CA ARG A 76 -6.35 6.68 -3.04
C ARG A 76 -7.09 7.97 -2.79
N ARG A 77 -8.09 8.25 -3.62
CA ARG A 77 -9.02 9.36 -3.39
C ARG A 77 -10.18 8.87 -2.51
N ILE A 78 -10.36 9.49 -1.35
CA ILE A 78 -11.44 9.19 -0.38
C ILE A 78 -12.07 10.49 0.13
N THR A 79 -13.23 10.40 0.76
CA THR A 79 -13.84 11.54 1.44
C THR A 79 -13.19 11.81 2.80
N VAL A 80 -13.29 13.04 3.30
CA VAL A 80 -12.84 13.38 4.66
C VAL A 80 -13.56 12.53 5.70
N ARG A 81 -14.86 12.28 5.52
CA ARG A 81 -15.63 11.36 6.38
C ARG A 81 -15.02 9.96 6.44
N GLU A 82 -14.69 9.37 5.29
CA GLU A 82 -14.05 8.05 5.24
C GLU A 82 -12.69 8.08 5.93
N PHE A 83 -11.91 9.15 5.74
CA PHE A 83 -10.60 9.31 6.37
C PHE A 83 -10.70 9.33 7.90
N LEU A 84 -11.60 10.13 8.46
CA LEU A 84 -11.80 10.24 9.91
C LEU A 84 -12.22 8.91 10.56
N ASN A 85 -12.90 8.04 9.81
CA ASN A 85 -13.32 6.71 10.27
C ASN A 85 -12.32 5.58 9.95
N SER A 86 -11.19 5.91 9.30
CA SER A 86 -10.17 4.94 8.88
C SER A 86 -8.96 4.93 9.82
N LYS A 87 -8.22 3.81 9.81
CA LYS A 87 -6.92 3.67 10.48
C LYS A 87 -5.83 3.37 9.45
N PHE A 88 -4.59 3.73 9.76
CA PHE A 88 -3.41 3.46 8.93
C PHE A 88 -3.43 4.12 7.53
N LEU A 89 -4.16 5.24 7.39
CA LEU A 89 -4.13 6.08 6.19
C LEU A 89 -3.43 7.39 6.51
N PHE A 90 -2.57 7.81 5.58
CA PHE A 90 -1.80 9.05 5.70
C PHE A 90 -2.26 10.04 4.64
N PRO A 91 -2.65 11.26 5.00
CA PRO A 91 -3.14 12.22 4.01
C PRO A 91 -1.98 12.69 3.12
N LEU A 92 -2.16 12.64 1.81
CA LEU A 92 -1.30 13.31 0.82
C LEU A 92 -1.77 14.74 0.56
N THR A 93 -3.04 15.03 0.85
CA THR A 93 -3.56 16.39 0.83
C THR A 93 -3.12 17.13 2.09
N GLN A 94 -2.51 18.30 1.93
CA GLN A 94 -2.18 19.24 3.00
C GLN A 94 -3.03 20.51 2.84
N ILE A 95 -3.39 21.11 3.98
CA ILE A 95 -4.17 22.34 4.02
C ILE A 95 -3.36 23.37 4.80
N ASP A 96 -3.07 24.51 4.18
CA ASP A 96 -2.45 25.64 4.86
C ASP A 96 -3.51 26.36 5.71
N GLU A 97 -3.35 26.35 7.04
CA GLU A 97 -4.28 26.96 7.98
C GLU A 97 -4.39 28.47 7.84
N LYS A 98 -3.39 29.15 7.27
CA LYS A 98 -3.39 30.61 7.13
C LYS A 98 -4.23 31.08 5.96
N ASN A 99 -4.21 30.32 4.86
CA ASN A 99 -4.75 30.75 3.57
C ASN A 99 -5.81 29.79 3.01
N GLY A 100 -6.05 28.65 3.65
CA GLY A 100 -6.94 27.59 3.16
C GLY A 100 -6.44 26.89 1.90
N VAL A 101 -5.17 27.09 1.52
CA VAL A 101 -4.62 26.55 0.28
C VAL A 101 -4.42 25.05 0.42
N ILE A 102 -5.02 24.30 -0.51
CA ILE A 102 -4.91 22.85 -0.58
C ILE A 102 -3.71 22.48 -1.46
N THR A 103 -2.73 21.80 -0.89
CA THR A 103 -1.54 21.32 -1.60
C THR A 103 -1.45 19.80 -1.54
N LEU A 104 -0.64 19.22 -2.42
CA LEU A 104 -0.38 17.79 -2.46
C LEU A 104 1.07 17.53 -2.05
N ARG A 105 1.29 16.74 -1.00
CA ARG A 105 2.59 16.15 -0.69
C ARG A 105 2.71 14.79 -1.38
N THR A 106 3.91 14.46 -1.84
CA THR A 106 4.22 13.18 -2.50
C THR A 106 4.89 12.18 -1.56
N THR A 107 5.25 12.61 -0.36
CA THR A 107 5.96 11.80 0.65
C THR A 107 5.37 12.04 2.04
N PHE A 108 5.56 11.06 2.92
CA PHE A 108 5.22 11.11 4.33
C PHE A 108 6.29 10.34 5.10
N SER A 109 6.49 10.66 6.38
CA SER A 109 7.37 9.88 7.25
C SER A 109 6.61 8.70 7.85
N VAL A 110 7.30 7.56 7.99
CA VAL A 110 6.78 6.37 8.67
C VAL A 110 6.59 6.60 10.18
N GLU A 111 7.25 7.63 10.71
CA GLU A 111 7.12 8.08 12.11
C GLU A 111 5.87 8.94 12.35
N GLU A 112 5.13 9.30 11.29
CA GLU A 112 3.87 10.03 11.46
C GLU A 112 2.82 9.15 12.15
N ASP A 113 2.07 9.75 13.07
CA ASP A 113 0.93 9.09 13.73
C ASP A 113 -0.36 9.34 12.94
N ASP A 114 -1.07 8.27 12.56
CA ASP A 114 -2.35 8.37 11.87
C ASP A 114 -3.43 9.00 12.77
N ALA A 115 -3.32 8.87 14.09
CA ALA A 115 -4.21 9.52 15.04
C ALA A 115 -4.05 11.04 15.07
N GLU A 116 -2.83 11.55 14.99
CA GLU A 116 -2.57 12.99 14.90
C GLU A 116 -3.17 13.57 13.62
N TRP A 117 -3.02 12.89 12.48
CA TRP A 117 -3.63 13.33 11.24
C TRP A 117 -5.15 13.33 11.27
N ARG A 118 -5.79 12.31 11.85
CA ARG A 118 -7.24 12.32 12.06
C ARG A 118 -7.69 13.49 12.93
N LYS A 119 -6.97 13.77 14.02
CA LYS A 119 -7.27 14.91 14.89
C LYS A 119 -7.17 16.22 14.12
N LYS A 120 -6.10 16.40 13.34
CA LYS A 120 -5.88 17.59 12.53
C LYS A 120 -6.97 17.81 11.48
N PHE A 121 -7.35 16.77 10.76
CA PHE A 121 -8.44 16.85 9.77
C PHE A 121 -9.79 17.10 10.42
N LYS A 122 -10.03 16.59 11.64
CA LYS A 122 -11.22 16.92 12.42
C LYS A 122 -11.27 18.40 12.77
N GLU A 123 -10.15 18.97 13.24
CA GLU A 123 -10.04 20.41 13.50
C GLU A 123 -10.29 21.25 12.24
N TYR A 124 -9.85 20.79 11.06
CA TYR A 124 -10.13 21.47 9.79
C TYR A 124 -11.60 21.49 9.42
N VAL A 125 -12.33 20.40 9.70
CA VAL A 125 -13.78 20.34 9.51
C VAL A 125 -14.48 21.26 10.50
N GLU A 126 -14.10 21.23 11.78
CA GLU A 126 -14.68 22.08 12.83
C GLU A 126 -14.47 23.57 12.57
N LYS A 127 -13.30 23.95 12.03
CA LYS A 127 -12.98 25.33 11.62
C LYS A 127 -13.65 25.74 10.29
N GLY A 128 -14.33 24.83 9.60
CA GLY A 128 -14.97 25.09 8.30
C GLY A 128 -13.99 25.28 7.14
N LEU A 129 -12.73 24.85 7.28
CA LEU A 129 -11.72 24.91 6.22
C LEU A 129 -11.99 23.87 5.12
N ILE A 130 -12.59 22.74 5.49
CA ILE A 130 -13.03 21.65 4.62
C ILE A 130 -14.35 21.08 5.13
N LYS A 131 -15.05 20.36 4.27
CA LYS A 131 -16.28 19.63 4.62
C LYS A 131 -16.02 18.13 4.64
N GLU A 132 -16.89 17.40 5.32
CA GLU A 132 -16.81 15.94 5.39
C GLU A 132 -16.95 15.24 4.03
N ASP A 133 -17.66 15.85 3.09
CA ASP A 133 -17.90 15.38 1.73
C ASP A 133 -16.78 15.76 0.75
N ASP A 134 -15.83 16.60 1.16
CA ASP A 134 -14.67 16.93 0.35
C ASP A 134 -13.79 15.71 0.13
N TYR A 135 -13.23 15.60 -1.07
CA TYR A 135 -12.32 14.52 -1.43
C TYR A 135 -10.89 14.92 -1.18
N ILE A 136 -10.17 14.02 -0.51
CA ILE A 136 -8.74 14.14 -0.25
C ILE A 136 -7.99 12.96 -0.83
N TRP A 137 -6.71 13.18 -1.11
CA TRP A 137 -5.78 12.12 -1.42
C TRP A 137 -5.16 11.60 -0.14
N VAL A 138 -5.15 10.29 -0.01
CA VAL A 138 -4.48 9.58 1.07
C VAL A 138 -3.59 8.50 0.47
N MET A 139 -2.60 8.06 1.23
CA MET A 139 -1.80 6.90 0.91
C MET A 139 -2.00 5.87 2.02
N TRP A 140 -2.07 4.60 1.63
CA TRP A 140 -1.99 3.50 2.59
C TRP A 140 -0.52 3.13 2.83
N GLY A 141 -0.19 2.68 4.04
CA GLY A 141 0.97 1.82 4.17
C GLY A 141 0.63 0.49 3.51
N VAL A 142 1.33 0.12 2.42
CA VAL A 142 1.05 -1.16 1.74
C VAL A 142 1.22 -2.29 2.76
N PRO A 143 0.16 -3.05 3.10
CA PRO A 143 0.26 -4.10 4.12
C PRO A 143 0.94 -5.31 3.48
N VAL A 144 2.27 -5.35 3.52
CA VAL A 144 3.08 -6.36 2.83
C VAL A 144 2.78 -7.78 3.34
N ILE A 145 2.51 -7.94 4.64
CA ILE A 145 2.26 -9.24 5.28
C ILE A 145 1.09 -9.99 4.63
N PRO A 146 -0.12 -9.43 4.44
CA PRO A 146 -1.20 -10.07 3.69
C PRO A 146 -0.79 -10.57 2.29
N PHE A 147 0.02 -9.80 1.56
CA PHE A 147 0.50 -10.22 0.25
C PHE A 147 1.49 -11.38 0.34
N ILE A 148 2.36 -11.38 1.36
CA ILE A 148 3.25 -12.50 1.66
C ILE A 148 2.47 -13.76 2.04
N THR A 149 1.42 -13.62 2.84
CA THR A 149 0.53 -14.74 3.19
C THR A 149 -0.15 -15.32 1.97
N LEU A 150 -0.67 -14.48 1.06
CA LEU A 150 -1.23 -14.93 -0.21
C LEU A 150 -0.17 -15.61 -1.09
N GLY A 151 1.01 -15.00 -1.21
CA GLY A 151 2.13 -15.57 -1.94
C GLY A 151 2.54 -16.94 -1.42
N TYR A 152 2.52 -17.13 -0.10
CA TYR A 152 2.79 -18.41 0.57
C TYR A 152 1.75 -19.47 0.22
N PHE A 153 0.46 -19.18 0.34
CA PHE A 153 -0.55 -20.18 -0.02
C PHE A 153 -0.48 -20.58 -1.50
N ILE A 154 -0.21 -19.62 -2.39
CA ILE A 154 -0.05 -19.90 -3.82
C ILE A 154 1.23 -20.70 -4.08
N SER A 155 2.33 -20.42 -3.40
CA SER A 155 3.57 -21.18 -3.57
C SER A 155 3.40 -22.63 -3.12
N LEU A 156 2.67 -22.90 -2.03
CA LEU A 156 2.34 -24.26 -1.59
C LEU A 156 1.48 -25.02 -2.61
N ILE A 157 0.62 -24.34 -3.36
CA ILE A 157 -0.27 -24.98 -4.34
C ILE A 157 0.47 -25.16 -5.67
N VAL A 158 0.96 -24.07 -6.25
CA VAL A 158 1.50 -24.04 -7.60
C VAL A 158 2.96 -24.43 -7.62
N GLY A 159 3.76 -24.02 -6.63
CA GLY A 159 5.22 -24.06 -6.71
C GLY A 159 5.73 -22.95 -7.62
N LEU A 160 6.93 -23.09 -8.17
CA LEU A 160 7.46 -22.19 -9.19
C LEU A 160 7.43 -22.95 -10.54
N PRO A 161 6.64 -22.50 -11.53
CA PRO A 161 6.56 -23.15 -12.83
C PRO A 161 7.87 -22.90 -13.60
N ILE A 162 8.72 -23.92 -13.72
CA ILE A 162 9.82 -24.01 -14.67
C ILE A 162 9.72 -25.34 -15.39
#